data_AF-A0A2A7A8T6-F1
#
_entry.id   AF-A0A2A7A8T6-F1
#
_cell.length_a   1.000
_cell.length_b   1.000
_cell.length_c   1.000
_cell.angle_alpha   90.00
_cell.angle_beta   90.00
_cell.angle_gamma   90.00
#
_symmetry.space_group_name_H-M   'P 1'
#
loop_
_entity.id
_entity.type
_entity.pdbx_description
1 polymer ?
#
loop_
_entity_poly.entity_id
_entity_poly.type
_entity_poly.pdbx_seq_one_letter_code
_entity_poly.pdbx_strand_id
1 'polypeptide(L)'
;MNLNALKIDPEFQGKIPPLTFEELNQLEANILRDGRIINPIIVWQGLIVDGHNRYTIAKKHPEIPFTVHEKDFASRYEAIIWICKNQLGRRNLTPEQKKYLIGKQYEAEKCANGGDRKSPAAKSGYGKRNLIGAPKTCYKVAAESGVGRTYVIEAEHYAKGLDAAEEAVPGTRQKVLSGEVKPTAAEIASVARAPPEERPALVAEICKSKEQKPSKPPAQKQKAPPAVAAPLPDVSTSDEEAPDEEPTSTPAPSELIFPQKENEPLKVDRQQILEIANSRYVPKRLADGTAMLCEVSGAANSMMRRWESVFREYPDILSDAENRASVERTIQKLRDYLKNLEDKMEELL
;
A
#
# COMPACT_ATOMS: atom_id res chain seq x y z
N MET A 1 -29.75 -4.16 1.02
CA MET A 1 -29.67 -2.93 1.83
C MET A 1 -29.70 -1.72 0.91
N ASN A 2 -30.29 -0.60 1.33
CA ASN A 2 -30.36 0.62 0.53
C ASN A 2 -28.97 1.26 0.41
N LEU A 3 -28.49 1.50 -0.83
CA LEU A 3 -27.23 2.21 -1.13
C LEU A 3 -27.10 3.54 -0.38
N ASN A 4 -28.21 4.23 -0.11
CA ASN A 4 -28.25 5.53 0.56
C ASN A 4 -28.11 5.50 2.08
N ALA A 5 -28.05 4.31 2.71
CA ALA A 5 -27.96 4.21 4.17
C ALA A 5 -26.52 4.29 4.69
N LEU A 6 -25.51 3.97 3.87
CA LEU A 6 -24.12 3.92 4.30
C LEU A 6 -23.45 5.29 4.22
N LYS A 7 -22.89 5.72 5.35
CA LYS A 7 -22.24 7.01 5.51
C LYS A 7 -20.72 6.84 5.47
N ILE A 8 -20.05 7.77 4.80
CA ILE A 8 -18.59 7.85 4.81
C ILE A 8 -18.19 8.70 6.01
N ASP A 9 -17.32 8.16 6.84
CA ASP A 9 -16.69 8.90 7.92
C ASP A 9 -15.37 9.52 7.41
N PRO A 10 -15.21 10.85 7.41
CA PRO A 10 -14.00 11.50 6.90
C PRO A 10 -12.72 11.07 7.63
N GLU A 11 -12.80 10.75 8.92
CA GLU A 11 -11.64 10.31 9.69
C GLU A 11 -11.23 8.90 9.26
N PHE A 12 -12.18 7.97 9.12
CA PHE A 12 -11.91 6.60 8.68
C PHE A 12 -11.37 6.57 7.26
N GLN A 13 -12.01 7.31 6.35
CA GLN A 13 -11.54 7.45 4.98
C GLN A 13 -10.12 8.04 4.95
N GLY A 14 -9.87 9.08 5.75
CA GLY A 14 -8.58 9.75 5.82
C GLY A 14 -7.44 8.88 6.37
N LYS A 15 -7.72 7.77 7.08
CA LYS A 15 -6.66 6.83 7.51
C LYS A 15 -6.25 5.85 6.42
N ILE A 16 -7.04 5.71 5.36
CA ILE A 16 -6.70 4.85 4.22
C ILE A 16 -5.95 5.73 3.21
N PRO A 17 -4.70 5.38 2.85
CA PRO A 17 -4.00 6.08 1.77
C PRO A 17 -4.88 6.08 0.51
N PRO A 18 -5.17 7.25 -0.10
CA PRO A 18 -5.98 7.30 -1.30
C PRO A 18 -5.25 6.55 -2.43
N LEU A 19 -6.00 5.78 -3.21
CA LEU A 19 -5.49 5.17 -4.42
C LEU A 19 -5.14 6.27 -5.43
N THR A 20 -4.10 6.05 -6.22
CA THR A 20 -3.85 6.85 -7.42
C THR A 20 -5.00 6.68 -8.40
N PHE A 21 -5.15 7.63 -9.31
CA PHE A 21 -6.18 7.57 -10.35
C PHE A 21 -6.08 6.28 -11.19
N GLU A 22 -4.86 5.83 -11.50
CA GLU A 22 -4.61 4.60 -12.23
C GLU A 22 -5.06 3.36 -11.45
N GLU A 23 -4.70 3.26 -10.18
CA GLU A 23 -5.13 2.16 -9.32
C GLU A 23 -6.66 2.13 -9.13
N LEU A 24 -7.30 3.30 -9.04
CA LEU A 24 -8.75 3.41 -8.94
C LEU A 24 -9.44 2.93 -10.23
N ASN A 25 -8.93 3.33 -11.39
CA ASN A 25 -9.47 2.87 -12.67
C ASN A 25 -9.25 1.37 -12.87
N GLN A 26 -8.09 0.85 -12.46
CA GLN A 26 -7.82 -0.58 -12.54
C GLN A 26 -8.79 -1.37 -11.63
N LEU A 27 -9.08 -0.84 -10.44
CA LEU A 27 -10.07 -1.42 -9.52
C LEU A 27 -11.48 -1.39 -10.14
N GLU A 28 -11.88 -0.26 -10.73
CA GLU A 28 -13.17 -0.10 -11.41
C GLU A 28 -13.31 -1.07 -12.60
N ALA A 29 -12.29 -1.17 -13.45
CA ALA A 29 -12.25 -2.11 -14.57
C ALA A 29 -12.34 -3.58 -14.11
N ASN A 30 -11.67 -3.94 -13.01
CA ASN A 30 -11.74 -5.28 -12.45
C ASN A 30 -13.16 -5.59 -11.92
N ILE A 31 -13.77 -4.66 -11.20
CA ILE A 31 -15.15 -4.81 -10.67
C ILE A 31 -16.16 -4.94 -11.81
N LEU A 32 -16.01 -4.13 -12.87
CA LEU A 32 -16.89 -4.20 -14.05
C LEU A 32 -16.75 -5.52 -14.79
N ARG A 33 -15.51 -6.00 -14.97
CA ARG A 33 -15.25 -7.30 -15.60
C ARG A 33 -15.89 -8.45 -14.84
N ASP A 34 -15.75 -8.44 -13.51
CA ASP A 34 -16.26 -9.52 -12.65
C ASP A 34 -17.77 -9.41 -12.41
N GLY A 35 -18.37 -8.24 -12.71
CA GLY A 35 -19.79 -7.96 -12.53
C GLY A 35 -20.27 -7.97 -11.08
N ARG A 36 -19.35 -8.01 -10.11
CA ARG A 36 -19.66 -8.02 -8.67
C ARG A 36 -18.48 -7.53 -7.85
N ILE A 37 -18.77 -6.96 -6.68
CA ILE A 37 -17.74 -6.65 -5.69
C ILE A 37 -17.46 -7.91 -4.86
N ILE A 38 -16.27 -8.50 -5.05
CA ILE A 38 -15.87 -9.75 -4.38
C ILE A 38 -15.71 -9.56 -2.87
N ASN A 39 -14.95 -8.53 -2.47
CA ASN A 39 -14.68 -8.26 -1.07
C ASN A 39 -15.78 -7.36 -0.48
N PRO A 40 -16.41 -7.72 0.64
CA PRO A 40 -17.52 -6.94 1.21
C PRO A 40 -17.07 -5.55 1.67
N ILE A 41 -18.01 -4.61 1.69
CA ILE A 41 -17.83 -3.30 2.34
C ILE A 41 -18.00 -3.54 3.85
N ILE A 42 -16.99 -3.17 4.63
CA ILE A 42 -17.01 -3.34 6.09
C ILE A 42 -17.62 -2.08 6.70
N VAL A 43 -18.62 -2.26 7.57
CA VAL A 43 -19.36 -1.15 8.17
C VAL A 43 -19.47 -1.33 9.69
N TRP A 44 -19.69 -0.22 10.38
CA TRP A 44 -19.96 -0.17 11.82
C TRP A 44 -20.98 0.93 12.11
N GLN A 45 -22.15 0.55 12.64
CA GLN A 45 -23.26 1.47 12.93
C GLN A 45 -23.67 2.31 11.70
N GLY A 46 -23.60 1.70 10.51
CA GLY A 46 -23.87 2.37 9.23
C GLY A 46 -22.74 3.28 8.69
N LEU A 47 -21.60 3.38 9.40
CA LEU A 47 -20.38 4.05 8.92
C LEU A 47 -19.50 3.06 8.16
N ILE A 48 -18.94 3.47 7.02
CA ILE A 48 -17.99 2.65 6.26
C ILE A 48 -16.64 2.67 6.96
N VAL A 49 -16.13 1.49 7.29
CA VAL A 49 -14.84 1.27 7.96
C VAL A 49 -13.77 0.90 6.94
N ASP A 50 -14.08 0.00 6.00
CA ASP A 50 -13.22 -0.35 4.87
C ASP A 50 -14.03 -0.59 3.60
N GLY A 51 -13.40 -0.34 2.45
CA GLY A 51 -14.07 -0.46 1.15
C GLY A 51 -14.63 0.86 0.59
N HIS A 52 -14.16 2.00 1.08
CA HIS A 52 -14.51 3.34 0.55
C HIS A 52 -14.45 3.42 -0.98
N ASN A 53 -13.35 3.00 -1.60
CA ASN A 53 -13.21 3.05 -3.07
C ASN A 53 -14.19 2.10 -3.78
N ARG A 54 -14.41 0.90 -3.23
CA ARG A 54 -15.40 -0.06 -3.74
C ARG A 54 -16.81 0.50 -3.66
N TYR A 55 -17.15 1.18 -2.57
CA TYR A 55 -18.42 1.85 -2.40
C TYR A 55 -18.62 3.01 -3.39
N THR A 56 -17.59 3.82 -3.64
CA THR A 56 -17.63 4.87 -4.67
C THR A 56 -17.91 4.29 -6.05
N ILE A 57 -17.27 3.17 -6.40
CA ILE A 57 -17.51 2.46 -7.67
C ILE A 57 -18.93 1.87 -7.71
N ALA A 58 -19.39 1.23 -6.63
CA ALA A 58 -20.76 0.71 -6.52
C ALA A 58 -21.84 1.80 -6.66
N LYS A 59 -21.55 3.03 -6.23
CA LYS A 59 -22.45 4.18 -6.44
C LYS A 59 -22.54 4.61 -7.90
N LYS A 60 -21.43 4.54 -8.63
CA LYS A 60 -21.41 4.83 -10.08
C LYS A 60 -22.09 3.73 -10.89
N HIS A 61 -22.00 2.49 -10.40
CA HIS A 61 -22.51 1.28 -11.03
C HIS A 61 -23.55 0.60 -10.14
N PRO A 62 -24.77 1.16 -10.00
CA PRO A 62 -25.82 0.63 -9.13
C PRO A 62 -26.29 -0.78 -9.53
N GLU A 63 -26.01 -1.21 -10.75
CA GLU A 63 -26.26 -2.56 -11.27
C GLU A 63 -25.34 -3.62 -10.65
N ILE A 64 -24.20 -3.21 -10.07
CA ILE A 64 -23.21 -4.15 -9.52
C ILE A 64 -23.60 -4.54 -8.09
N PRO A 65 -23.89 -5.82 -7.84
CA PRO A 65 -24.18 -6.28 -6.49
C PRO A 65 -22.94 -6.22 -5.61
N PHE A 66 -23.15 -5.84 -4.35
CA PHE A 66 -22.14 -5.85 -3.31
C PHE A 66 -22.71 -6.37 -2.00
N THR A 67 -21.83 -6.94 -1.18
CA THR A 67 -22.16 -7.38 0.17
C THR A 67 -21.63 -6.40 1.20
N VAL A 68 -22.36 -6.29 2.30
CA VAL A 68 -21.99 -5.45 3.45
C VAL A 68 -21.76 -6.38 4.63
N HIS A 69 -20.66 -6.18 5.33
CA HIS A 69 -20.33 -6.94 6.53
C HIS A 69 -20.26 -5.98 7.71
N GLU A 70 -21.26 -6.07 8.59
CA GLU A 70 -21.28 -5.33 9.85
C GLU A 70 -20.22 -5.89 10.79
N LYS A 71 -19.42 -5.01 11.36
CA LYS A 71 -18.40 -5.36 12.34
C LYS A 71 -18.55 -4.48 13.56
N ASP A 72 -18.75 -5.11 14.70
CA ASP A 72 -18.85 -4.41 15.97
C ASP A 72 -17.46 -3.99 16.47
N PHE A 73 -17.41 -2.75 16.94
CA PHE A 73 -16.27 -2.16 17.66
C PHE A 73 -16.79 -1.53 18.95
N ALA A 74 -16.05 -1.68 20.05
CA ALA A 74 -16.40 -1.10 21.34
C ALA A 74 -16.25 0.43 21.34
N SER A 75 -15.39 0.96 20.46
CA SER A 75 -15.21 2.41 20.32
C SER A 75 -14.73 2.79 18.92
N ARG A 76 -14.86 4.07 18.61
CA ARG A 76 -14.30 4.67 17.39
C ARG A 76 -12.78 4.45 17.26
N TYR A 77 -12.05 4.50 18.38
CA TYR A 77 -10.61 4.24 18.37
C TYR A 77 -10.29 2.79 18.01
N GLU A 78 -11.11 1.84 18.45
CA GLU A 78 -10.95 0.43 18.05
C GLU A 78 -11.19 0.22 16.56
N ALA A 79 -12.19 0.90 15.98
CA ALA A 79 -12.41 0.92 14.53
C ALA A 79 -11.17 1.47 13.79
N ILE A 80 -10.58 2.57 14.26
CA ILE A 80 -9.34 3.15 13.68
C ILE A 80 -8.16 2.18 13.78
N ILE A 81 -7.97 1.55 14.95
CA ILE A 81 -6.92 0.55 15.17
C ILE A 81 -7.08 -0.59 14.16
N TRP A 82 -8.31 -1.08 13.98
CA TRP A 82 -8.60 -2.13 13.02
C TRP A 82 -8.34 -1.68 11.58
N ILE A 83 -8.74 -0.48 11.18
CA ILE A 83 -8.45 0.09 9.85
C ILE A 83 -6.94 0.09 9.60
N CYS A 84 -6.15 0.63 10.53
CA CYS A 84 -4.69 0.71 10.38
C CYS A 84 -4.08 -0.70 10.27
N LYS A 85 -4.48 -1.65 11.12
CA LYS A 85 -4.00 -3.04 11.06
C LYS A 85 -4.35 -3.73 9.74
N ASN A 86 -5.59 -3.55 9.27
CA ASN A 86 -6.05 -4.14 8.01
C ASN A 86 -5.27 -3.59 6.81
N GLN A 87 -4.95 -2.29 6.82
CA GLN A 87 -4.11 -1.69 5.77
C GLN A 87 -2.66 -2.17 5.87
N LEU A 88 -2.07 -2.23 7.08
CA LEU A 88 -0.70 -2.69 7.31
C LEU A 88 -0.46 -4.15 6.89
N GLY A 89 -1.50 -4.99 6.83
CA GLY A 89 -1.44 -6.34 6.29
C GLY A 89 -1.28 -6.41 4.76
N ARG A 90 -1.41 -5.30 4.04
CA ARG A 90 -1.27 -5.26 2.57
C ARG A 90 0.20 -5.24 2.16
N ARG A 91 0.53 -6.01 1.13
CA ARG A 91 1.91 -6.15 0.61
C ARG A 91 2.40 -4.94 -0.19
N ASN A 92 1.50 -4.09 -0.67
CA ASN A 92 1.79 -3.01 -1.61
C ASN A 92 1.83 -1.61 -0.96
N LEU A 93 2.26 -1.51 0.30
CA LEU A 93 2.40 -0.23 0.96
C LEU A 93 3.80 0.36 0.74
N THR A 94 3.87 1.65 0.42
CA THR A 94 5.13 2.40 0.44
C THR A 94 5.68 2.49 1.88
N PRO A 95 7.00 2.63 2.08
CA PRO A 95 7.57 2.86 3.41
C PRO A 95 6.93 4.05 4.14
N GLU A 96 6.58 5.11 3.41
CA GLU A 96 5.92 6.31 3.90
C GLU A 96 4.49 6.01 4.38
N GLN A 97 3.70 5.28 3.59
CA GLN A 97 2.37 4.82 3.97
C GLN A 97 2.42 3.91 5.20
N LYS A 98 3.36 2.95 5.24
CA LYS A 98 3.56 2.08 6.39
C LYS A 98 3.89 2.88 7.64
N LYS A 99 4.80 3.85 7.55
CA LYS A 99 5.16 4.75 8.66
C LYS A 99 3.95 5.54 9.15
N TYR A 100 3.19 6.13 8.24
CA TYR A 100 1.99 6.89 8.58
C TYR A 100 0.96 6.02 9.34
N LEU A 101 0.65 4.85 8.80
CA LEU A 101 -0.32 3.91 9.39
C LEU A 101 0.10 3.41 10.77
N ILE A 102 1.39 3.10 10.97
CA ILE A 102 1.93 2.72 12.29
C ILE A 102 1.75 3.86 13.30
N GLY A 103 2.03 5.10 12.88
CA GLY A 103 1.82 6.29 13.70
C GLY A 103 0.36 6.47 14.11
N LYS A 104 -0.58 6.26 13.18
CA LYS A 104 -2.02 6.35 13.43
C LYS A 104 -2.55 5.22 14.30
N GLN A 105 -2.07 3.99 14.11
CA GLN A 105 -2.38 2.89 15.03
C GLN A 105 -1.93 3.25 16.45
N TYR A 106 -0.68 3.71 16.63
CA TYR A 106 -0.16 4.04 17.95
C TYR A 106 -0.91 5.19 18.62
N GLU A 107 -1.28 6.23 17.87
CA GLU A 107 -2.12 7.33 18.37
C GLU A 107 -3.48 6.82 18.85
N ALA A 108 -4.19 6.04 18.03
CA ALA A 108 -5.50 5.51 18.37
C ALA A 108 -5.45 4.54 19.57
N GLU A 109 -4.44 3.67 19.66
CA GLU A 109 -4.28 2.77 20.80
C GLU A 109 -3.97 3.50 22.11
N LYS A 110 -3.28 4.64 22.06
CA LYS A 110 -3.09 5.47 23.25
C LYS A 110 -4.39 6.10 23.73
N CYS A 111 -5.23 6.55 22.80
CA CYS A 111 -6.55 7.10 23.11
C CYS A 111 -7.50 6.03 23.63
N ALA A 112 -7.47 4.82 23.07
CA ALA A 112 -8.26 3.68 23.55
C ALA A 112 -7.84 3.25 24.97
N ASN A 113 -6.54 3.26 25.27
CA ASN A 113 -6.00 2.79 26.56
C ASN A 113 -5.88 3.89 27.63
N GLY A 114 -6.17 5.15 27.29
CA GLY A 114 -5.87 6.30 28.14
C GLY A 114 -7.04 7.26 28.23
N GLY A 115 -7.73 7.25 29.38
CA GLY A 115 -8.54 8.41 29.81
C GLY A 115 -7.68 9.67 29.97
N ASP A 116 -8.31 10.81 30.22
CA ASP A 116 -7.66 12.12 30.29
C ASP A 116 -6.45 12.13 31.23
N ARG A 117 -5.25 12.28 30.65
CA ARG A 117 -3.97 12.41 31.36
C ARG A 117 -3.41 13.83 31.31
N LYS A 118 -4.15 14.77 30.71
CA LYS A 118 -3.69 16.15 30.48
C LYS A 118 -4.39 17.17 31.37
N SER A 119 -5.55 16.85 31.94
CA SER A 119 -6.16 17.72 32.95
C SER A 119 -5.26 17.89 34.18
N PRO A 120 -5.34 19.05 34.85
CA PRO A 120 -4.68 19.27 36.14
C PRO A 120 -5.02 18.18 37.17
N ALA A 121 -6.25 17.65 37.14
CA ALA A 121 -6.71 16.56 37.99
C ALA A 121 -5.97 15.23 37.74
N ALA A 122 -5.52 14.97 36.51
CA ALA A 122 -4.72 13.80 36.18
C ALA A 122 -3.22 13.99 36.49
N LYS A 123 -2.74 15.24 36.57
CA LYS A 123 -1.35 15.58 36.90
C LYS A 123 -1.04 15.54 38.40
N SER A 124 -2.05 15.69 39.27
CA SER A 124 -1.87 15.64 40.73
C SER A 124 -1.66 14.22 41.29
N GLY A 125 -1.85 13.18 40.48
CA GLY A 125 -1.67 11.77 40.84
C GLY A 125 -0.30 11.17 40.51
N TYR A 126 0.76 11.96 40.32
CA TYR A 126 2.11 11.44 40.03
C TYR A 126 2.79 10.88 41.30
N GLY A 127 2.15 9.90 41.92
CA GLY A 127 2.81 9.00 42.86
C GLY A 127 3.57 7.94 42.06
N LYS A 128 4.89 7.90 42.23
CA LYS A 128 5.79 6.81 41.78
C LYS A 128 5.13 5.45 42.03
N ARG A 129 4.52 4.89 41.00
CA ARG A 129 4.18 3.48 40.95
C ARG A 129 4.96 2.87 39.80
N ASN A 130 6.10 2.27 40.14
CA ASN A 130 6.67 1.17 39.36
C ASN A 130 5.72 -0.03 39.46
N LEU A 131 4.49 0.13 38.95
CA LEU A 131 3.64 -1.00 38.64
C LEU A 131 4.29 -1.67 37.45
N ILE A 132 4.53 -2.98 37.57
CA ILE A 132 4.89 -3.89 36.49
C ILE A 132 3.71 -3.87 35.50
N GLY A 133 3.65 -2.79 34.72
CA GLY A 133 2.51 -2.39 33.93
C GLY A 133 2.60 -3.05 32.57
N ALA A 134 1.45 -3.48 32.06
CA ALA A 134 1.25 -3.96 30.70
C ALA A 134 2.18 -3.25 29.69
N PRO A 135 2.76 -3.97 28.71
CA PRO A 135 3.75 -3.42 27.79
C PRO A 135 3.25 -2.08 27.27
N LYS A 136 4.03 -1.00 27.49
CA LYS A 136 3.65 0.35 27.04
C LYS A 136 3.17 0.24 25.60
N THR A 137 2.05 0.87 25.25
CA THR A 137 1.39 0.75 23.93
C THR A 137 2.36 0.75 22.75
N CYS A 138 3.46 1.51 22.84
CA CYS A 138 4.52 1.54 21.83
C CYS A 138 5.22 0.18 21.60
N TYR A 139 5.45 -0.63 22.64
CA TYR A 139 6.03 -1.98 22.53
C TYR A 139 5.07 -2.96 21.84
N LYS A 140 3.77 -2.84 22.13
CA LYS A 140 2.75 -3.68 21.48
C LYS A 140 2.70 -3.40 19.98
N VAL A 141 2.56 -2.13 19.59
CA VAL A 141 2.54 -1.72 18.17
C VAL A 141 3.86 -2.08 17.47
N ALA A 142 4.99 -1.91 18.15
CA ALA A 142 6.31 -2.30 17.65
C ALA A 142 6.39 -3.79 17.31
N ALA A 143 5.95 -4.65 18.24
CA ALA A 143 5.94 -6.09 18.05
C ALA A 143 5.00 -6.51 16.91
N GLU A 144 3.78 -5.97 16.87
CA GLU A 144 2.80 -6.27 15.82
C GLU A 144 3.27 -5.84 14.41
N SER A 145 4.00 -4.72 14.33
CA SER A 145 4.47 -4.17 13.05
C SER A 145 5.88 -4.64 12.64
N GLY A 146 6.57 -5.38 13.52
CA GLY A 146 7.95 -5.84 13.32
C GLY A 146 8.97 -4.70 13.28
N VAL A 147 8.77 -3.63 14.06
CA VAL A 147 9.63 -2.44 14.09
C VAL A 147 10.12 -2.12 15.50
N GLY A 148 11.16 -1.30 15.64
CA GLY A 148 11.64 -0.86 16.95
C GLY A 148 10.72 0.17 17.62
N ARG A 149 10.76 0.24 18.96
CA ARG A 149 9.99 1.24 19.74
C ARG A 149 10.23 2.67 19.28
N THR A 150 11.49 3.04 19.01
CA THR A 150 11.84 4.41 18.57
C THR A 150 11.15 4.76 17.26
N TYR A 151 11.10 3.80 16.32
CA TYR A 151 10.42 3.98 15.04
C TYR A 151 8.92 4.24 15.23
N VAL A 152 8.25 3.56 16.17
CA VAL A 152 6.83 3.81 16.46
C VAL A 152 6.58 5.23 16.96
N ILE A 153 7.47 5.76 17.80
CA ILE A 153 7.38 7.13 18.30
C ILE A 153 7.60 8.14 17.17
N GLU A 154 8.63 7.93 16.35
CA GLU A 154 8.88 8.77 15.17
C GLU A 154 7.74 8.72 14.15
N ALA A 155 7.12 7.56 13.98
CA ALA A 155 5.96 7.36 13.11
C ALA A 155 4.76 8.18 13.59
N GLU A 156 4.55 8.33 14.89
CA GLU A 156 3.52 9.22 15.44
C GLU A 156 3.77 10.68 15.08
N HIS A 157 4.99 11.18 15.31
CA HIS A 157 5.36 12.55 14.98
C HIS A 157 5.22 12.83 13.49
N TYR A 158 5.65 11.87 12.67
CA TYR A 158 5.48 11.89 11.22
C TYR A 158 4.00 11.98 10.83
N ALA A 159 3.14 11.11 11.38
CA ALA A 159 1.72 11.10 11.08
C ALA A 159 1.01 12.38 11.52
N LYS A 160 1.40 12.98 12.64
CA LYS A 160 0.87 14.27 13.11
C LYS A 160 1.29 15.43 12.21
N GLY A 161 2.55 15.46 11.79
CA GLY A 161 3.02 16.49 10.86
C GLY A 161 2.34 16.40 9.50
N LEU A 162 2.08 15.19 8.99
CA LEU A 162 1.33 15.01 7.75
C LEU A 162 -0.14 15.42 7.88
N ASP A 163 -0.80 15.13 8.99
CA ASP A 163 -2.18 15.59 9.21
C ASP A 163 -2.24 17.12 9.33
N ALA A 164 -1.29 17.74 10.04
CA ALA A 164 -1.20 19.21 10.13
C ALA A 164 -0.88 19.86 8.78
N ALA A 165 -0.07 19.20 7.94
CA ALA A 165 0.22 19.64 6.59
C ALA A 165 -1.00 19.53 5.66
N GLU A 166 -1.78 18.46 5.79
CA GLU A 166 -3.02 18.26 5.04
C GLU A 166 -4.10 19.27 5.43
N GLU A 167 -4.22 19.58 6.73
CA GLU A 167 -5.13 20.62 7.24
C GLU A 167 -4.76 22.01 6.71
N ALA A 168 -3.45 22.30 6.62
CA ALA A 168 -2.96 23.58 6.11
C ALA A 168 -3.06 23.69 4.58
N VAL A 169 -2.72 22.62 3.85
CA VAL A 169 -2.74 22.55 2.39
C VAL A 169 -3.26 21.16 1.97
N PRO A 170 -4.55 21.06 1.60
CA PRO A 170 -5.15 19.79 1.17
C PRO A 170 -4.39 19.15 0.01
N GLY A 171 -4.26 17.82 0.04
CA GLY A 171 -3.51 17.04 -0.94
C GLY A 171 -2.01 16.86 -0.62
N THR A 172 -1.47 17.59 0.35
CA THR A 172 -0.05 17.47 0.75
C THR A 172 0.28 16.08 1.24
N ARG A 173 -0.58 15.48 2.06
CA ARG A 173 -0.36 14.12 2.57
C ARG A 173 -0.26 13.11 1.43
N GLN A 174 -1.12 13.22 0.41
CA GLN A 174 -1.09 12.32 -0.73
C GLN A 174 0.21 12.44 -1.53
N LYS A 175 0.70 13.66 -1.75
CA LYS A 175 1.99 13.91 -2.42
C LYS A 175 3.17 13.30 -1.66
N VAL A 176 3.13 13.36 -0.33
CA VAL A 176 4.17 12.76 0.50
C VAL A 176 4.08 11.22 0.52
N LEU A 177 2.87 10.67 0.69
CA LEU A 177 2.65 9.22 0.77
C LEU A 177 2.88 8.50 -0.57
N SER A 178 2.65 9.18 -1.69
CA SER A 178 2.98 8.69 -3.04
C SER A 178 4.47 8.82 -3.38
N GLY A 179 5.22 9.59 -2.59
CA GLY A 179 6.65 9.83 -2.79
C GLY A 179 6.99 10.91 -3.83
N GLU A 180 6.00 11.66 -4.33
CA GLU A 180 6.19 12.85 -5.19
C GLU A 180 7.03 13.90 -4.46
N VAL A 181 6.74 14.11 -3.17
CA VAL A 181 7.52 14.97 -2.27
C VAL A 181 8.08 14.12 -1.15
N LYS A 182 9.40 14.18 -0.92
CA LYS A 182 10.07 13.43 0.15
C LYS A 182 10.58 14.38 1.24
N PRO A 183 9.72 14.95 2.10
CA PRO A 183 10.18 15.86 3.12
C PRO A 183 11.08 15.16 4.14
N THR A 184 12.02 15.91 4.69
CA THR A 184 12.85 15.42 5.79
C THR A 184 12.02 15.28 7.07
N ALA A 185 12.44 14.41 7.99
CA ALA A 185 11.75 14.24 9.26
C ALA A 185 11.68 15.57 10.07
N ALA A 186 12.69 16.43 9.93
CA ALA A 186 12.75 17.73 10.57
C ALA A 186 11.73 18.72 9.98
N GLU A 187 11.57 18.75 8.65
CA GLU A 187 10.55 19.56 7.97
C GLU A 187 9.13 19.19 8.44
N ILE A 188 8.80 17.90 8.45
CA ILE A 188 7.48 17.40 8.88
C ILE A 188 7.22 17.71 10.36
N ALA A 189 8.25 17.53 11.21
CA ALA A 189 8.16 17.87 12.63
C ALA A 189 7.97 19.39 12.85
N SER A 190 8.57 20.22 11.99
CA SER A 190 8.42 21.67 12.05
C SER A 190 7.00 22.10 11.71
N VAL A 191 6.39 21.51 10.67
CA VAL A 191 4.97 21.74 10.33
C VAL A 191 4.05 21.32 11.48
N ALA A 192 4.34 20.19 12.15
CA ALA A 192 3.57 19.73 13.31
C ALA A 192 3.62 20.70 14.51
N ARG A 193 4.75 21.42 14.69
CA ARG A 193 4.99 22.33 15.80
C ARG A 193 4.52 23.76 15.51
N ALA A 194 4.48 24.16 14.24
CA ALA A 194 4.16 25.51 13.83
C ALA A 194 2.69 25.90 14.14
N PRO A 195 2.43 27.20 14.43
CA PRO A 195 1.08 27.74 14.49
C PRO A 195 0.32 27.54 13.17
N PRO A 196 -1.02 27.41 13.19
CA PRO A 196 -1.81 27.19 11.97
C PRO A 196 -1.54 28.20 10.85
N GLU A 197 -1.25 29.45 11.19
CA GLU A 197 -0.98 30.55 10.25
C GLU A 197 0.33 30.37 9.48
N GLU A 198 1.34 29.72 10.07
CA GLU A 198 2.67 29.53 9.46
C GLU A 198 2.80 28.22 8.68
N ARG A 199 1.90 27.25 8.92
CA ARG A 199 1.94 25.92 8.28
C ARG A 199 1.85 25.97 6.76
N PRO A 200 0.98 26.79 6.12
CA PRO A 200 0.90 26.84 4.66
C PRO A 200 2.21 27.28 4.01
N ALA A 201 2.91 28.24 4.61
CA ALA A 201 4.20 28.73 4.10
C ALA A 201 5.28 27.64 4.19
N LEU A 202 5.36 26.93 5.33
CA LEU A 202 6.29 25.82 5.52
C LEU A 202 6.02 24.67 4.54
N VAL A 203 4.76 24.31 4.33
CA VAL A 203 4.38 23.27 3.36
C VAL A 203 4.72 23.69 1.94
N ALA A 204 4.46 24.95 1.56
CA ALA A 204 4.82 25.48 0.25
C ALA A 204 6.34 25.45 0.01
N GLU A 205 7.15 25.78 1.02
CA GLU A 205 8.61 25.71 0.93
C GLU A 205 9.12 24.28 0.75
N ILE A 206 8.53 23.31 1.46
CA ILE A 206 8.81 21.88 1.32
C ILE A 206 8.53 21.39 -0.10
N CYS A 207 7.43 21.83 -0.71
CA CYS A 207 7.09 21.49 -2.09
C CYS A 207 8.01 22.18 -3.11
N LYS A 208 8.32 23.47 -2.94
CA LYS A 208 9.15 24.26 -3.88
C LYS A 208 10.61 23.85 -3.91
N SER A 209 11.20 23.50 -2.77
CA SER A 209 12.64 23.22 -2.65
C SER A 209 13.11 21.98 -3.42
N LYS A 210 12.19 21.17 -3.98
CA LYS A 210 12.53 19.93 -4.71
C LYS A 210 12.16 19.92 -6.18
N GLU A 211 11.37 20.87 -6.67
CA GLU A 211 11.14 21.04 -8.12
C GLU A 211 12.40 21.55 -8.86
N GLN A 212 13.36 22.16 -8.16
CA GLN A 212 14.55 22.78 -8.77
C GLN A 212 15.75 21.83 -8.98
N LYS A 213 15.64 20.51 -8.71
CA LYS A 213 16.77 19.59 -8.92
C LYS A 213 16.50 18.67 -10.13
N PRO A 214 17.10 18.94 -11.31
CA PRO A 214 17.01 18.01 -12.43
C PRO A 214 17.63 16.67 -12.03
N SER A 215 16.87 15.60 -12.24
CA SER A 215 17.29 14.22 -12.03
C SER A 215 18.53 13.91 -12.87
N LYS A 216 19.70 13.79 -12.22
CA LYS A 216 20.90 13.25 -12.85
C LYS A 216 20.70 11.72 -13.04
N PRO A 217 20.99 11.16 -14.23
CA PRO A 217 20.84 9.73 -14.47
C PRO A 217 21.79 8.91 -13.58
N PRO A 218 21.39 7.70 -13.14
CA PRO A 218 22.18 6.88 -12.25
C PRO A 218 23.45 6.39 -12.96
N ALA A 219 24.61 6.80 -12.43
CA ALA A 219 25.90 6.30 -12.85
C ALA A 219 26.01 4.80 -12.56
N GLN A 220 26.24 4.01 -13.61
CA GLN A 220 26.53 2.59 -13.56
C GLN A 220 27.82 2.36 -12.78
N LYS A 221 27.73 1.84 -11.55
CA LYS A 221 28.87 1.21 -10.88
C LYS A 221 29.03 -0.19 -11.45
N GLN A 222 29.92 -0.33 -12.42
CA GLN A 222 30.48 -1.61 -12.83
C GLN A 222 31.11 -2.29 -11.61
N LYS A 223 30.67 -3.50 -11.29
CA LYS A 223 31.34 -4.38 -10.33
C LYS A 223 31.89 -5.56 -11.11
N ALA A 224 33.22 -5.64 -11.19
CA ALA A 224 33.94 -6.75 -11.80
C ALA A 224 33.67 -8.08 -11.05
N PRO A 225 33.63 -9.22 -11.75
CA PRO A 225 33.43 -10.54 -11.14
C PRO A 225 34.71 -11.08 -10.50
N PRO A 226 34.64 -11.82 -9.37
CA PRO A 226 35.79 -12.57 -8.86
C PRO A 226 35.97 -13.90 -9.58
N ALA A 227 37.24 -14.25 -9.77
CA ALA A 227 37.75 -15.40 -10.51
C ALA A 227 37.62 -16.74 -9.75
N VAL A 228 37.62 -17.81 -10.55
CA VAL A 228 37.55 -19.23 -10.21
C VAL A 228 38.92 -19.78 -9.81
N ALA A 229 38.99 -20.65 -8.80
CA ALA A 229 39.94 -21.78 -8.72
C ALA A 229 39.43 -22.85 -7.73
N ALA A 230 39.43 -24.11 -8.19
CA ALA A 230 38.97 -25.36 -7.53
C ALA A 230 40.12 -26.06 -6.76
N PRO A 231 40.10 -27.38 -6.40
CA PRO A 231 39.05 -28.31 -5.92
C PRO A 231 39.45 -29.03 -4.58
N LEU A 232 38.60 -29.98 -4.14
CA LEU A 232 38.64 -30.88 -2.95
C LEU A 232 39.93 -31.73 -2.79
N PRO A 233 40.12 -32.38 -1.62
CA PRO A 233 40.01 -33.85 -1.62
C PRO A 233 39.25 -34.49 -0.43
N ASP A 234 38.72 -35.69 -0.73
CA ASP A 234 38.15 -36.74 0.13
C ASP A 234 39.10 -37.27 1.22
N VAL A 235 38.54 -37.90 2.28
CA VAL A 235 38.84 -39.31 2.70
C VAL A 235 38.27 -39.66 4.11
N SER A 236 37.74 -40.90 4.20
CA SER A 236 37.60 -41.83 5.35
C SER A 236 36.39 -41.74 6.30
N THR A 237 35.44 -42.72 6.32
CA THR A 237 35.45 -44.13 6.85
C THR A 237 35.47 -44.17 8.39
N SER A 238 34.65 -44.90 9.18
CA SER A 238 33.70 -46.02 9.01
C SER A 238 32.84 -46.19 10.30
N ASP A 239 31.86 -47.08 10.21
CA ASP A 239 30.99 -47.74 11.20
C ASP A 239 31.55 -48.07 12.60
N GLU A 240 30.64 -48.25 13.57
CA GLU A 240 30.53 -49.47 14.39
C GLU A 240 29.22 -49.52 15.21
N GLU A 241 28.89 -50.74 15.63
CA GLU A 241 27.57 -51.34 15.89
C GLU A 241 27.12 -51.29 17.37
N ALA A 242 25.89 -51.77 17.61
CA ALA A 242 25.11 -51.85 18.88
C ALA A 242 25.68 -52.92 19.88
N PRO A 243 24.99 -53.46 20.93
CA PRO A 243 23.60 -53.33 21.46
C PRO A 243 23.55 -53.14 23.03
N ASP A 244 22.42 -53.09 23.76
CA ASP A 244 21.64 -54.25 24.26
C ASP A 244 20.43 -53.83 25.15
N GLU A 245 19.32 -54.54 24.95
CA GLU A 245 18.26 -55.06 25.88
C GLU A 245 17.19 -54.19 26.60
N GLU A 246 15.97 -54.77 26.56
CA GLU A 246 14.58 -54.44 26.93
C GLU A 246 14.25 -54.61 28.46
N PRO A 247 12.97 -54.70 28.96
CA PRO A 247 11.61 -54.36 28.46
C PRO A 247 10.82 -53.46 29.48
N THR A 248 9.59 -52.95 29.31
CA THR A 248 8.28 -53.66 29.30
C THR A 248 7.09 -52.65 29.25
N SER A 249 5.99 -53.06 28.60
CA SER A 249 4.56 -52.72 28.87
C SER A 249 3.85 -51.51 28.21
N THR A 250 3.10 -51.84 27.14
CA THR A 250 1.88 -51.28 26.48
C THR A 250 0.71 -50.85 27.42
N PRO A 251 -0.44 -50.25 26.94
CA PRO A 251 -0.85 -49.83 25.59
C PRO A 251 -1.56 -48.44 25.45
N ALA A 252 -1.77 -48.00 24.21
CA ALA A 252 -2.54 -46.82 23.78
C ALA A 252 -3.98 -47.18 23.31
N PRO A 253 -4.93 -46.22 23.20
CA PRO A 253 -6.14 -46.38 22.41
C PRO A 253 -6.16 -45.52 21.11
N SER A 254 -6.13 -46.24 19.99
CA SER A 254 -7.03 -46.15 18.80
C SER A 254 -7.27 -44.81 18.09
N GLU A 255 -6.55 -44.60 16.97
CA GLU A 255 -6.96 -43.72 15.85
C GLU A 255 -7.58 -44.54 14.69
N LEU A 256 -8.53 -43.90 14.00
CA LEU A 256 -9.39 -44.46 12.95
C LEU A 256 -8.61 -44.81 11.67
N ILE A 257 -8.82 -46.03 11.20
CA ILE A 257 -8.23 -46.60 9.96
C ILE A 257 -8.89 -45.95 8.72
N PHE A 258 -8.08 -45.29 7.89
CA PHE A 258 -8.36 -45.08 6.47
C PHE A 258 -7.61 -46.13 5.64
N PRO A 259 -8.23 -46.77 4.63
CA PRO A 259 -7.56 -47.80 3.83
C PRO A 259 -6.48 -47.20 2.94
N GLN A 260 -5.22 -47.60 3.14
CA GLN A 260 -4.12 -47.31 2.22
C GLN A 260 -4.25 -48.21 0.99
N LYS A 261 -4.46 -47.59 -0.17
CA LYS A 261 -4.27 -48.22 -1.47
C LYS A 261 -2.76 -48.35 -1.72
N GLU A 262 -2.32 -49.52 -2.13
CA GLU A 262 -0.93 -49.82 -2.49
C GLU A 262 -0.41 -48.79 -3.52
N ASN A 263 0.74 -48.19 -3.22
CA ASN A 263 1.44 -47.31 -4.15
C ASN A 263 2.17 -48.16 -5.19
N GLU A 264 1.64 -48.21 -6.42
CA GLU A 264 2.44 -48.57 -7.59
C GLU A 264 3.56 -47.52 -7.77
N PRO A 265 4.80 -47.92 -8.09
CA PRO A 265 5.87 -46.98 -8.36
C PRO A 265 5.64 -46.38 -9.75
N LEU A 266 5.05 -45.18 -9.78
CA LEU A 266 5.07 -44.32 -10.97
C LEU A 266 6.53 -44.00 -11.31
N LYS A 267 7.09 -44.70 -12.30
CA LYS A 267 8.31 -44.29 -13.01
C LYS A 267 8.02 -43.01 -13.77
N VAL A 268 8.02 -41.88 -13.07
CA VAL A 268 8.04 -40.57 -13.70
C VAL A 268 9.47 -40.35 -14.18
N ASP A 269 9.63 -40.29 -15.50
CA ASP A 269 10.92 -40.10 -16.15
C ASP A 269 11.51 -38.75 -15.73
N ARG A 270 12.66 -38.80 -15.06
CA ARG A 270 13.39 -37.63 -14.56
C ARG A 270 13.70 -36.64 -15.69
N GLN A 271 13.80 -37.11 -16.94
CA GLN A 271 13.98 -36.26 -18.11
C GLN A 271 12.74 -35.43 -18.45
N GLN A 272 11.54 -36.00 -18.34
CA GLN A 272 10.29 -35.24 -18.54
C GLN A 272 10.10 -34.15 -17.47
N ILE A 273 10.48 -34.42 -16.22
CA ILE A 273 10.42 -33.42 -15.14
C ILE A 273 11.38 -32.26 -15.44
N LEU A 274 12.58 -32.56 -15.94
CA LEU A 274 13.58 -31.55 -16.30
C LEU A 274 13.16 -30.72 -17.52
N GLU A 275 12.50 -31.33 -18.50
CA GLU A 275 12.01 -30.65 -19.71
C GLU A 275 10.84 -29.71 -19.39
N ILE A 276 9.91 -30.14 -18.52
CA ILE A 276 8.83 -29.30 -17.99
C ILE A 276 9.40 -28.15 -17.16
N ALA A 277 10.41 -28.41 -16.32
CA ALA A 277 11.07 -27.36 -15.52
C ALA A 277 11.81 -26.33 -16.40
N ASN A 278 12.46 -26.77 -17.47
CA ASN A 278 13.15 -25.89 -18.42
C ASN A 278 12.18 -25.07 -19.28
N SER A 279 11.02 -25.62 -19.65
CA SER A 279 9.97 -24.88 -20.38
C SER A 279 9.33 -23.73 -19.57
N ARG A 280 9.39 -23.81 -18.22
CA ARG A 280 8.93 -22.73 -17.32
C ARG A 280 9.86 -21.50 -17.30
N TYR A 281 11.10 -21.66 -17.74
CA TYR A 281 12.11 -20.60 -17.80
C TYR A 281 12.43 -20.17 -19.23
N VAL A 282 11.49 -20.33 -20.17
CA VAL A 282 11.54 -19.55 -21.41
C VAL A 282 11.20 -18.10 -21.02
N PRO A 283 12.08 -17.12 -21.30
CA PRO A 283 11.71 -15.71 -21.13
C PRO A 283 10.42 -15.49 -21.91
N LYS A 284 9.36 -15.02 -21.25
CA LYS A 284 8.13 -14.58 -21.93
C LYS A 284 8.59 -13.74 -23.12
N ARG A 285 8.23 -14.15 -24.34
CA ARG A 285 8.47 -13.38 -25.57
C ARG A 285 8.23 -11.90 -25.25
N LEU A 286 9.20 -11.03 -25.53
CA LEU A 286 8.92 -9.59 -25.56
C LEU A 286 7.67 -9.41 -26.42
N ALA A 287 6.68 -8.67 -25.90
CA ALA A 287 5.45 -8.40 -26.62
C ALA A 287 5.81 -7.89 -28.03
N ASP A 288 5.28 -8.54 -29.06
CA ASP A 288 5.50 -8.09 -30.43
C ASP A 288 4.78 -6.74 -30.64
N GLY A 289 5.16 -6.00 -31.69
CA GLY A 289 4.58 -4.68 -31.97
C GLY A 289 3.06 -4.70 -32.04
N THR A 290 2.48 -5.81 -32.50
CA THR A 290 1.04 -6.07 -32.57
C THR A 290 0.39 -6.16 -31.19
N ALA A 291 1.01 -6.88 -30.23
CA ALA A 291 0.54 -6.96 -28.85
C ALA A 291 0.59 -5.59 -28.12
N MET A 292 1.51 -4.71 -28.53
CA MET A 292 1.66 -3.38 -27.94
C MET A 292 0.70 -2.32 -28.52
N LEU A 293 -0.03 -2.60 -29.61
CA LEU A 293 -1.02 -1.67 -30.16
C LEU A 293 -2.15 -1.35 -29.16
N CYS A 294 -2.53 -2.33 -28.33
CA CYS A 294 -3.50 -2.14 -27.26
C CYS A 294 -3.04 -1.13 -26.22
N GLU A 295 -1.73 -1.07 -25.92
CA GLU A 295 -1.16 -0.10 -24.97
C GLU A 295 -1.18 1.32 -25.55
N VAL A 296 -0.84 1.47 -26.83
CA VAL A 296 -0.89 2.78 -27.52
C VAL A 296 -2.33 3.30 -27.55
N SER A 297 -3.29 2.45 -27.89
CA SER A 297 -4.72 2.80 -27.87
C SER A 297 -5.23 3.08 -26.44
N GLY A 298 -4.80 2.29 -25.46
CA GLY A 298 -5.14 2.47 -24.04
C GLY A 298 -4.64 3.80 -23.48
N ALA A 299 -3.42 4.21 -23.83
CA ALA A 299 -2.84 5.49 -23.43
C ALA A 299 -3.63 6.68 -24.02
N ALA A 300 -3.97 6.63 -25.31
CA ALA A 300 -4.76 7.68 -25.95
C ALA A 300 -6.15 7.84 -25.32
N ASN A 301 -6.87 6.72 -25.11
CA ASN A 301 -8.18 6.72 -24.48
C ASN A 301 -8.13 7.22 -23.02
N SER A 302 -7.07 6.89 -22.29
CA SER A 302 -6.87 7.35 -20.91
C SER A 302 -6.65 8.86 -20.84
N MET A 303 -5.89 9.43 -21.80
CA MET A 303 -5.72 10.88 -21.91
C MET A 303 -7.07 11.57 -22.16
N MET A 304 -7.83 11.10 -23.14
CA MET A 304 -9.13 11.68 -23.51
C MET A 304 -10.10 11.69 -22.32
N ARG A 305 -10.27 10.55 -21.64
CA ARG A 305 -11.16 10.45 -20.47
C ARG A 305 -10.75 11.38 -19.32
N ARG A 306 -9.45 11.50 -19.05
CA ARG A 306 -8.94 12.39 -17.99
C ARG A 306 -9.27 13.85 -18.32
N TRP A 307 -9.07 14.27 -19.56
CA TRP A 307 -9.36 15.63 -20.00
C TRP A 307 -10.85 15.94 -19.95
N GLU A 308 -11.70 15.03 -20.44
CA GLU A 308 -13.16 15.16 -20.35
C GLU A 308 -13.65 15.26 -18.89
N SER A 309 -13.04 14.50 -17.97
CA SER A 309 -13.38 14.60 -16.54
C SER A 309 -13.02 15.96 -15.97
N VAL A 310 -11.80 16.43 -16.24
CA VAL A 310 -11.31 17.73 -15.76
C VAL A 310 -12.17 18.87 -16.28
N PHE A 311 -12.49 18.89 -17.59
CA PHE A 311 -13.32 19.95 -18.17
C PHE A 311 -14.77 19.93 -17.67
N ARG A 312 -15.29 18.76 -17.29
CA ARG A 312 -16.62 18.62 -16.69
C ARG A 312 -16.66 19.07 -15.23
N GLU A 313 -15.63 18.74 -14.46
CA GLU A 313 -15.55 19.07 -13.02
C GLU A 313 -15.15 20.52 -12.78
N TYR A 314 -14.37 21.11 -13.69
CA TYR A 314 -13.82 22.46 -13.59
C TYR A 314 -14.09 23.25 -14.90
N PRO A 315 -15.32 23.75 -15.11
CA PRO A 315 -15.70 24.46 -16.34
C PRO A 315 -14.98 25.82 -16.51
N ASP A 316 -14.44 26.37 -15.42
CA ASP A 316 -13.59 27.56 -15.39
C ASP A 316 -12.29 27.37 -16.18
N ILE A 317 -11.81 26.14 -16.34
CA ILE A 317 -10.64 25.81 -17.15
C ILE A 317 -10.83 26.19 -18.63
N LEU A 318 -12.07 26.13 -19.14
CA LEU A 318 -12.40 26.47 -20.53
C LEU A 318 -13.07 27.84 -20.69
N SER A 319 -13.69 28.36 -19.63
CA SER A 319 -14.40 29.64 -19.67
C SER A 319 -13.52 30.83 -19.27
N ASP A 320 -12.53 30.64 -18.41
CA ASP A 320 -11.51 31.65 -18.13
C ASP A 320 -10.48 31.77 -19.27
N ALA A 321 -10.09 33.00 -19.61
CA ALA A 321 -9.25 33.27 -20.77
C ALA A 321 -7.79 32.82 -20.57
N GLU A 322 -7.22 32.96 -19.37
CA GLU A 322 -5.84 32.55 -19.08
C GLU A 322 -5.71 31.04 -18.98
N ASN A 323 -6.70 30.38 -18.36
CA ASN A 323 -6.78 28.93 -18.29
C ASN A 323 -6.95 28.34 -19.69
N ARG A 324 -7.87 28.89 -20.50
CA ARG A 324 -8.08 28.43 -21.88
C ARG A 324 -6.82 28.56 -22.71
N ALA A 325 -6.10 29.68 -22.62
CA ALA A 325 -4.83 29.87 -23.33
C ALA A 325 -3.76 28.84 -22.89
N SER A 326 -3.78 28.41 -21.63
CA SER A 326 -2.86 27.39 -21.11
C SER A 326 -3.23 25.97 -21.59
N VAL A 327 -4.52 25.68 -21.69
CA VAL A 327 -5.02 24.44 -22.31
C VAL A 327 -4.67 24.40 -23.80
N GLU A 328 -4.87 25.50 -24.53
CA GLU A 328 -4.51 25.63 -25.95
C GLU A 328 -3.01 25.40 -26.19
N ARG A 329 -2.13 25.98 -25.36
CA ARG A 329 -0.68 25.70 -25.41
C ARG A 329 -0.36 24.22 -25.22
N THR A 330 -1.07 23.56 -24.31
CA THR A 330 -0.88 22.13 -24.04
C THR A 330 -1.35 21.27 -25.22
N ILE A 331 -2.51 21.60 -25.81
CA ILE A 331 -3.03 20.96 -27.03
C ILE A 331 -2.03 21.12 -28.18
N GLN A 332 -1.49 22.32 -28.37
CA GLN A 332 -0.54 22.57 -29.45
C GLN A 332 0.73 21.73 -29.28
N LYS A 333 1.28 21.67 -28.07
CA LYS A 333 2.44 20.82 -27.75
C LYS A 333 2.17 19.34 -28.06
N LEU A 334 0.96 18.84 -27.79
CA LEU A 334 0.58 17.46 -28.13
C LEU A 334 0.47 17.26 -29.64
N ARG A 335 -0.14 18.21 -30.37
CA ARG A 335 -0.20 18.16 -31.84
C ARG A 335 1.20 18.14 -32.45
N ASP A 336 2.10 18.99 -31.98
CA ASP A 336 3.48 19.06 -32.49
C ASP A 336 4.23 17.74 -32.25
N TYR A 337 4.01 17.12 -31.09
CA TYR A 337 4.57 15.80 -30.79
C TYR A 337 4.03 14.71 -31.70
N LEU A 338 2.71 14.64 -31.88
CA LEU A 338 2.08 13.63 -32.75
C LEU A 338 2.52 13.80 -34.20
N LYS A 339 2.60 15.04 -34.68
CA LYS A 339 3.10 15.34 -36.03
C LYS A 339 4.55 14.87 -36.23
N ASN A 340 5.44 15.18 -35.29
CA ASN A 340 6.83 14.70 -35.34
C ASN A 340 6.91 13.16 -35.30
N LEU A 341 5.97 12.51 -34.63
CA LEU A 341 5.90 11.05 -34.61
C LEU A 341 5.42 10.48 -35.95
N GLU A 342 4.43 11.13 -36.59
CA GLU A 342 3.97 10.80 -37.95
C GLU A 342 5.10 11.00 -38.98
N ASP A 343 5.79 12.16 -38.95
CA ASP A 343 6.91 12.47 -39.85
C ASP A 343 8.02 11.39 -39.74
N LYS A 344 8.35 10.95 -38.51
CA LYS A 344 9.32 9.87 -38.29
C LYS A 344 8.85 8.50 -38.76
N MET A 345 7.55 8.24 -38.74
CA MET A 345 7.00 6.99 -39.26
C MET A 345 7.04 6.98 -40.79
N GLU A 346 6.82 8.13 -41.44
CA GLU A 346 6.97 8.28 -42.89
C GLU A 346 8.43 8.13 -43.34
N GLU A 347 9.41 8.61 -42.56
CA GLU A 347 10.85 8.40 -42.84
C GLU A 347 11.31 6.93 -42.72
N LEU A 348 10.54 6.08 -42.02
CA LEU A 348 10.87 4.67 -41.78
C LEU A 348 10.20 3.70 -42.75
N LEU A 349 9.30 4.20 -43.61
CA LEU A 349 8.63 3.48 -44.70
C LEU A 349 9.36 3.69 -46.02
#